data_AF-A0A1H7YGH9-F1
#
_entry.id   AF-A0A1H7YGH9-F1
#
_cell.length_a   1.000
_cell.length_b   1.000
_cell.length_c   1.000
_cell.angle_alpha   90.00
_cell.angle_beta   90.00
_cell.angle_gamma   90.00
#
_symmetry.space_group_name_H-M   'P 1'
#
loop_
_entity.id
_entity.type
_entity.pdbx_description
1 polymer ?
#
loop_
_entity_poly.entity_id
_entity_poly.type
_entity_poly.pdbx_seq_one_letter_code
_entity_poly.pdbx_strand_id
1 'polypeptide(L)'
;MEKLSQKSFLWILQGICAIHRKPFSAELAQQQLAAPYTVDALQKALGVFGFDAASRSVKALHLHQEAFPLMAWMSTQEENVEAALSPALILQADQVSVLVAEAGDATR
;
A
#
# COMPACT_ATOMS: atom_id res chain seq x y z
N MET A 1 -3.76 12.05 -10.27
CA MET A 1 -2.84 10.90 -10.08
C MET A 1 -2.16 11.08 -8.74
N GLU A 2 -2.51 10.23 -7.79
CA GLU A 2 -1.94 10.18 -6.45
C GLU A 2 -0.50 9.65 -6.51
N LYS A 3 0.48 10.45 -6.07
CA LYS A 3 1.91 10.10 -6.11
C LYS A 3 2.36 9.47 -4.80
N LEU A 4 3.22 8.48 -4.92
CA LEU A 4 3.88 7.79 -3.82
C LEU A 4 5.39 8.03 -3.91
N SER A 5 6.09 8.01 -2.79
CA SER A 5 7.55 7.87 -2.82
C SER A 5 7.94 6.49 -3.35
N GLN A 6 9.14 6.33 -3.91
CA GLN A 6 9.65 5.01 -4.31
C GLN A 6 9.69 4.03 -3.13
N LYS A 7 10.11 4.51 -1.94
CA LYS A 7 10.14 3.72 -0.70
C LYS A 7 8.74 3.21 -0.36
N SER A 8 7.74 4.10 -0.36
CA SER A 8 6.33 3.76 -0.11
C SER A 8 5.80 2.75 -1.12
N PHE A 9 6.09 2.95 -2.40
CA PHE A 9 5.65 2.08 -3.50
C PHE A 9 6.20 0.66 -3.36
N LEU A 10 7.49 0.53 -3.05
CA LEU A 10 8.13 -0.78 -2.89
C LEU A 10 7.73 -1.45 -1.58
N TRP A 11 7.60 -0.68 -0.50
CA TRP A 11 7.18 -1.21 0.81
C TRP A 11 5.81 -1.90 0.73
N ILE A 12 4.82 -1.24 0.10
CA ILE A 12 3.47 -1.81 0.01
C ILE A 12 3.43 -3.06 -0.87
N LEU A 13 4.19 -3.06 -1.97
CA LEU A 13 4.32 -4.20 -2.89
C LEU A 13 5.02 -5.39 -2.22
N GLN A 14 6.07 -5.14 -1.45
CA GLN A 14 6.73 -6.16 -0.65
C GLN A 14 5.78 -6.73 0.41
N GLY A 15 5.07 -5.86 1.13
CA GLY A 15 4.16 -6.26 2.20
C GLY A 15 3.05 -7.18 1.72
N ILE A 16 2.37 -6.81 0.63
CA ILE A 16 1.30 -7.64 0.06
C ILE A 16 1.84 -8.97 -0.50
N CYS A 17 3.01 -8.97 -1.14
CA CYS A 17 3.66 -10.20 -1.59
C CYS A 17 4.01 -11.11 -0.41
N ALA A 18 4.55 -10.56 0.68
CA ALA A 18 4.90 -11.34 1.87
C ALA A 18 3.66 -12.00 2.51
N ILE A 19 2.55 -11.26 2.65
CA ILE A 19 1.30 -11.78 3.22
C ILE A 19 0.74 -12.93 2.37
N HIS A 20 0.70 -12.75 1.05
CA HIS A 20 0.19 -13.78 0.13
C HIS A 20 1.24 -14.82 -0.27
N ARG A 21 2.42 -14.83 0.38
CA ARG A 21 3.53 -15.76 0.12
C ARG A 21 3.95 -15.80 -1.37
N LYS A 22 3.91 -14.65 -2.04
CA LYS A 22 4.41 -14.50 -3.41
C LYS A 22 5.89 -14.13 -3.40
N PRO A 23 6.71 -14.71 -4.30
CA PRO A 23 8.11 -14.34 -4.42
C PRO A 23 8.26 -12.84 -4.73
N PHE A 24 9.14 -12.17 -3.98
CA PHE A 24 9.47 -10.77 -4.16
C PHE A 24 10.97 -10.56 -3.91
N SER A 25 11.64 -9.86 -4.82
CA SER A 25 13.00 -9.35 -4.64
C SER A 25 12.96 -7.84 -4.79
N ALA A 26 13.45 -7.14 -3.78
CA ALA A 26 13.51 -5.68 -3.80
C ALA A 26 14.43 -5.18 -4.91
N GLU A 27 15.55 -5.86 -5.15
CA GLU A 27 16.52 -5.52 -6.18
C GLU A 27 15.90 -5.62 -7.58
N LEU A 28 15.21 -6.73 -7.88
CA LEU A 28 14.53 -6.91 -9.15
C LEU A 28 13.37 -5.93 -9.32
N ALA A 29 12.59 -5.70 -8.27
CA ALA A 29 11.50 -4.73 -8.29
C ALA A 29 12.01 -3.31 -8.58
N GLN A 30 13.12 -2.90 -7.98
CA GLN A 30 13.75 -1.59 -8.25
C GLN A 30 14.26 -1.45 -9.68
N GLN A 31 14.75 -2.54 -10.29
CA GLN A 31 15.24 -2.52 -11.67
C GLN A 31 14.10 -2.54 -12.69
N GLN A 32 13.01 -3.24 -12.39
CA GLN A 32 11.89 -3.44 -13.33
C GLN A 32 10.81 -2.37 -13.21
N LEU A 33 10.60 -1.83 -12.01
CA LEU A 33 9.55 -0.86 -11.72
C LEU A 33 10.17 0.54 -11.67
N ALA A 34 10.20 1.18 -12.84
CA ALA A 34 10.60 2.56 -12.96
C ALA A 34 9.46 3.52 -12.59
N ALA A 35 9.80 4.79 -12.38
CA ALA A 35 8.82 5.86 -12.28
C ALA A 35 7.86 5.86 -13.51
N PRO A 36 6.59 6.28 -13.35
CA PRO A 36 6.05 7.05 -12.23
C PRO A 36 5.54 6.20 -11.06
N TYR A 37 5.95 6.53 -9.83
CA TYR A 37 5.44 5.91 -8.61
C TYR A 37 4.07 6.52 -8.23
N THR A 38 3.01 6.02 -8.85
CA THR A 38 1.63 6.42 -8.55
C THR A 38 0.80 5.22 -8.11
N VAL A 39 -0.35 5.50 -7.48
CA VAL A 39 -1.33 4.46 -7.12
C VAL A 39 -1.75 3.63 -8.36
N ASP A 40 -1.98 4.28 -9.50
CA ASP A 40 -2.33 3.59 -10.75
C ASP A 40 -1.19 2.70 -11.27
N ALA A 41 0.05 3.15 -11.16
CA ALA A 41 1.21 2.35 -11.55
C ALA A 41 1.40 1.16 -10.61
N LEU A 42 1.09 1.32 -9.33
CA LEU A 42 1.12 0.23 -8.35
C LEU A 42 0.08 -0.83 -8.67
N GLN A 43 -1.15 -0.43 -9.03
CA GLN A 43 -2.19 -1.38 -9.44
C GLN A 43 -1.74 -2.23 -10.64
N LYS A 44 -1.06 -1.63 -11.61
CA LYS A 44 -0.45 -2.37 -12.73
C LYS A 44 0.68 -3.29 -12.29
N ALA A 45 1.56 -2.81 -11.40
CA ALA A 45 2.65 -3.62 -10.86
C ALA A 45 2.12 -4.85 -10.12
N LEU A 46 1.06 -4.71 -9.32
CA LEU A 46 0.40 -5.82 -8.63
C LEU A 46 -0.08 -6.90 -9.60
N GLY A 47 -0.58 -6.51 -10.77
CA GLY A 47 -0.93 -7.44 -11.86
C GLY A 47 0.25 -8.31 -12.32
N VAL A 48 1.47 -7.76 -12.38
CA VAL A 48 2.69 -8.52 -12.73
C VAL A 48 3.01 -9.60 -11.70
N PHE A 49 2.72 -9.33 -10.42
CA PHE A 49 2.82 -10.32 -9.34
C PHE A 49 1.58 -11.25 -9.27
N GLY A 50 0.64 -11.13 -10.20
CA GLY A 50 -0.55 -11.98 -10.29
C GLY A 50 -1.59 -11.69 -9.21
N PHE A 51 -1.73 -10.42 -8.82
CA PHE A 51 -2.85 -9.94 -8.03
C PHE A 51 -3.91 -9.30 -8.94
N ASP A 52 -5.18 -9.49 -8.59
CA ASP A 52 -6.28 -8.72 -9.15
C ASP A 52 -6.64 -7.61 -8.17
N ALA A 53 -6.06 -6.43 -8.39
CA ALA A 53 -6.21 -5.29 -7.50
C ALA A 53 -7.12 -4.23 -8.13
N ALA A 54 -8.03 -3.69 -7.33
CA ALA A 54 -8.91 -2.59 -7.72
C ALA A 54 -8.94 -1.52 -6.62
N SER A 55 -9.05 -0.26 -7.02
CA SER A 55 -9.26 0.86 -6.10
C SER A 55 -10.75 1.15 -5.94
N ARG A 56 -11.21 1.32 -4.70
CA ARG A 56 -12.56 1.81 -4.39
C ARG A 56 -12.55 2.62 -3.10
N SER A 57 -13.48 3.57 -3.00
CA SER A 57 -13.74 4.29 -1.75
C SER A 57 -14.68 3.47 -0.87
N VAL A 58 -14.24 3.17 0.35
CA VAL A 58 -15.02 2.41 1.34
C VAL A 58 -15.11 3.26 2.61
N LYS A 59 -16.32 3.39 3.16
CA LYS A 59 -16.49 4.05 4.47
C LYS A 59 -15.83 3.21 5.55
N ALA A 60 -15.16 3.85 6.51
CA ALA A 60 -14.48 3.16 7.61
C ALA A 60 -15.38 2.13 8.32
N LEU A 61 -16.66 2.47 8.52
CA LEU A 61 -17.65 1.59 9.15
C LEU A 61 -17.91 0.27 8.39
N HIS A 62 -17.54 0.18 7.12
CA HIS A 62 -17.76 -1.01 6.28
C HIS A 62 -16.47 -1.79 6.01
N LEU A 63 -15.31 -1.37 6.53
CA LEU A 63 -14.03 -2.07 6.29
C LEU A 63 -14.06 -3.53 6.73
N HIS A 64 -14.80 -3.84 7.82
CA HIS A 64 -14.96 -5.20 8.34
C HIS A 64 -15.69 -6.17 7.39
N GLN A 65 -16.33 -5.66 6.32
CA GLN A 65 -17.07 -6.45 5.34
C GLN A 65 -16.21 -6.80 4.12
N GLU A 66 -14.98 -6.31 4.06
CA GLU A 66 -14.11 -6.44 2.90
C GLU A 66 -13.15 -7.64 3.01
N ALA A 67 -12.58 -8.03 1.87
CA ALA A 67 -11.56 -9.07 1.82
C ALA A 67 -10.20 -8.49 2.22
N PHE A 68 -9.58 -9.05 3.26
CA PHE A 68 -8.26 -8.66 3.74
C PHE A 68 -7.12 -9.41 3.03
N PRO A 69 -5.91 -8.81 2.95
CA PRO A 69 -5.57 -7.46 3.41
C PRO A 69 -6.03 -6.37 2.42
N LEU A 70 -6.38 -5.19 2.94
CA LEU A 70 -6.65 -4.00 2.12
C LEU A 70 -5.42 -3.10 2.10
N MET A 71 -5.22 -2.40 0.98
CA MET A 71 -4.28 -1.28 0.90
C MET A 71 -5.03 0.03 1.07
N ALA A 72 -4.50 0.91 1.92
CA ALA A 72 -5.05 2.23 2.16
C ALA A 72 -3.98 3.31 1.96
N TRP A 73 -4.43 4.50 1.53
CA TRP A 73 -3.59 5.67 1.36
C TRP A 73 -3.93 6.68 2.45
N MET A 74 -2.96 6.98 3.30
CA MET A 74 -3.11 7.94 4.39
C MET A 74 -2.51 9.28 3.97
N SER A 75 -3.28 10.35 4.12
CA SER A 75 -2.75 11.70 4.03
C SER A 75 -1.96 12.00 5.30
N THR A 76 -0.66 12.29 5.17
CA THR A 76 0.11 12.83 6.28
C THR A 76 -0.29 14.29 6.48
N GLN A 77 -0.77 14.66 7.68
CA GLN A 77 -1.10 16.05 8.03
C GLN A 77 0.14 16.82 8.50
N GLU A 78 1.29 16.62 7.87
CA GLU A 78 2.48 17.42 8.18
C GLU A 78 2.48 18.65 7.28
N GLU A 79 2.19 19.82 7.87
CA GLU A 79 1.93 21.10 7.20
C GLU A 79 3.08 21.67 6.35
N ASN A 80 4.22 20.99 6.19
CA ASN A 80 5.43 21.63 5.65
C ASN A 80 6.31 20.78 4.69
N VAL A 81 5.83 19.64 4.22
CA VAL A 81 6.51 18.85 3.18
C VAL A 81 5.47 18.45 2.14
N GLU A 82 5.81 18.50 0.85
CA GLU A 82 4.97 17.99 -0.24
C GLU A 82 4.26 16.70 0.21
N ALA A 83 2.93 16.78 0.35
CA ALA A 83 2.12 15.74 1.00
C ALA A 83 2.21 14.42 0.23
N ALA A 84 3.19 13.59 0.61
CA ALA A 84 3.38 12.26 0.06
C ALA A 84 2.40 11.32 0.75
N LEU A 85 1.61 10.59 -0.04
CA LEU A 85 0.69 9.59 0.49
C LEU A 85 1.49 8.49 1.20
N SER A 86 1.13 8.22 2.45
CA SER A 86 1.71 7.13 3.21
C SER A 86 0.87 5.87 3.01
N PRO A 87 1.48 4.76 2.57
CA PRO A 87 0.76 3.52 2.35
C PRO A 87 0.56 2.77 3.68
N ALA A 88 -0.57 2.09 3.78
CA ALA A 88 -0.89 1.24 4.91
C ALA A 88 -1.56 -0.07 4.45
N LEU A 89 -1.29 -1.15 5.18
CA LEU A 89 -1.98 -2.43 5.02
C LEU A 89 -2.95 -2.61 6.17
N ILE A 90 -4.24 -2.69 5.85
CA ILE A 90 -5.26 -3.09 6.81
C ILE A 90 -5.31 -4.62 6.79
N LEU A 91 -4.93 -5.24 7.89
CA LEU A 91 -4.84 -6.69 8.01
C LEU A 91 -6.13 -7.31 8.56
N GLN A 92 -6.87 -6.55 9.36
CA GLN A 92 -8.13 -6.95 9.97
C GLN A 92 -8.92 -5.70 10.35
N ALA A 93 -10.24 -5.77 10.33
CA ALA A 93 -11.11 -4.78 10.94
C ALA A 93 -12.33 -5.45 11.58
N ASP A 94 -12.82 -4.86 12.67
CA ASP A 94 -14.16 -5.11 13.20
C ASP A 94 -14.99 -3.82 13.16
N GLN A 95 -16.10 -3.76 13.90
CA GLN A 95 -16.98 -2.59 13.91
C GLN A 95 -16.41 -1.38 14.67
N VAL A 96 -15.37 -1.58 15.47
CA VAL A 96 -14.82 -0.61 16.43
C VAL A 96 -13.34 -0.32 16.15
N SER A 97 -12.58 -1.33 15.75
CA SER A 97 -11.12 -1.31 15.67
C SER A 97 -10.62 -1.83 14.32
N VAL A 98 -9.44 -1.35 13.92
CA VAL A 98 -8.75 -1.75 12.70
C VAL A 98 -7.29 -2.07 13.04
N LEU A 99 -6.80 -3.22 12.56
CA LEU A 99 -5.38 -3.57 12.63
C LEU A 99 -4.69 -3.07 11.36
N VAL A 100 -3.78 -2.11 11.54
CA VAL A 100 -3.05 -1.46 10.45
C VAL A 100 -1.56 -1.71 10.62
N ALA A 101 -0.90 -2.15 9.54
CA ALA A 101 0.54 -2.09 9.39
C ALA A 101 0.87 -0.86 8.54
N GLU A 102 1.70 0.02 9.08
CA GLU A 102 2.12 1.26 8.42
C GLU A 102 3.57 1.12 7.94
N ALA A 103 3.91 1.86 6.89
CA ALA A 103 5.31 2.05 6.51
C ALA A 103 6.03 2.86 7.60
N GLY A 104 6.50 2.18 8.64
CA GLY A 104 7.26 2.80 9.71
C GLY A 104 8.61 3.33 9.19
N ASP A 105 9.07 4.43 9.78
CA ASP A 105 10.51 4.65 9.86
C ASP A 105 11.05 3.80 11.00
N ALA A 106 12.12 3.05 10.76
CA ALA A 106 12.75 2.14 11.74
C ALA A 106 13.47 2.89 12.88
N THR A 107 12.88 3.97 13.37
CA THR A 107 13.38 4.79 14.47
C THR A 107 12.22 5.11 15.41
N ARG A 108 11.99 4.22 16.36
CA ARG A 108 11.47 4.55 17.69
C ARG A 108 12.34 3.87 18.72
#